data_AF-A0A124IU01-F1
#
_entry.id   AF-A0A124IU01-F1
#
_cell.length_a   1.000
_cell.length_b   1.000
_cell.length_c   1.000
_cell.angle_alpha   90.00
_cell.angle_beta   90.00
_cell.angle_gamma   90.00
#
_symmetry.space_group_name_H-M   'P 1'
#
loop_
_entity.id
_entity.type
_entity.pdbx_description
1 polymer ?
#
loop_
_entity_poly.entity_id
_entity_poly.type
_entity_poly.pdbx_seq_one_letter_code
_entity_poly.pdbx_strand_id
1 'polypeptide(L)'
;MSKAAAERGFYELALFHAEQALQLYTKYLIYRKLGDFPKTHFLRDLLDKVLELYGAVCNLDDFLRRRSAVLALLEHAYITSRYLPFKARREDYEVARDALEEALDVLRCLESS
;
A
#
# COMPACT_ATOMS: atom_id res chain seq x y z
N MET A 1 -6.79 -6.57 -2.02
CA MET A 1 -6.67 -6.63 -3.50
C MET A 1 -7.80 -7.46 -4.08
N SER A 2 -8.38 -7.06 -5.22
CA SER A 2 -9.48 -7.78 -5.85
C SER A 2 -8.97 -8.98 -6.67
N LYS A 3 -9.29 -10.21 -6.23
CA LYS A 3 -8.95 -11.44 -6.97
C LYS A 3 -9.77 -11.57 -8.26
N ALA A 4 -11.06 -11.23 -8.19
CA ALA A 4 -11.96 -11.29 -9.34
C ALA A 4 -11.57 -10.33 -10.48
N ALA A 5 -10.95 -9.18 -10.17
CA ALA A 5 -10.42 -8.28 -11.20
C ALA A 5 -9.23 -8.91 -11.92
N ALA A 6 -8.29 -9.51 -11.18
CA ALA A 6 -7.12 -10.17 -11.73
C ALA A 6 -7.46 -11.40 -12.58
N GLU A 7 -8.42 -12.22 -12.14
CA GLU A 7 -8.93 -13.38 -12.92
C GLU A 7 -9.52 -12.97 -14.27
N ARG A 8 -10.03 -11.73 -14.37
CA ARG A 8 -10.58 -11.14 -15.61
C ARG A 8 -9.55 -10.34 -16.40
N GLY A 9 -8.29 -10.29 -15.96
CA GLY A 9 -7.21 -9.55 -16.60
C GLY A 9 -7.18 -8.06 -16.32
N PHE A 10 -8.01 -7.56 -15.40
CA PHE A 10 -8.05 -6.14 -14.99
C PHE A 10 -7.02 -5.88 -13.90
N TYR A 11 -5.73 -6.00 -14.26
CA TYR A 11 -4.62 -5.89 -13.31
C TYR A 11 -4.49 -4.49 -12.73
N GLU A 12 -4.72 -3.44 -13.53
CA GLU A 12 -4.71 -2.05 -13.08
C GLU A 12 -5.76 -1.79 -12.01
N LEU A 13 -6.95 -2.38 -12.15
CA LEU A 13 -8.01 -2.30 -11.16
C LEU A 13 -7.65 -3.10 -9.90
N ALA A 14 -6.97 -4.23 -10.05
CA ALA A 14 -6.48 -4.98 -8.91
C ALA A 14 -5.41 -4.19 -8.11
N LEU A 15 -4.48 -3.53 -8.80
CA LEU A 15 -3.46 -2.66 -8.20
C LEU A 15 -4.10 -1.45 -7.51
N PHE A 16 -5.08 -0.81 -8.13
CA PHE A 16 -5.86 0.27 -7.53
C PHE A 16 -6.48 -0.15 -6.19
N HIS A 17 -7.12 -1.31 -6.15
CA HIS A 17 -7.70 -1.83 -4.90
C HIS A 17 -6.64 -2.22 -3.86
N ALA A 18 -5.44 -2.63 -4.29
CA ALA A 18 -4.34 -2.91 -3.37
C ALA A 18 -3.83 -1.61 -2.71
N GLU A 19 -3.63 -0.55 -3.49
CA GLU A 19 -3.25 0.76 -2.96
C GLU A 19 -4.29 1.28 -1.97
N GLN A 20 -5.58 1.25 -2.35
CA GLN A 20 -6.65 1.73 -1.48
C GLN A 20 -6.73 0.97 -0.15
N ALA A 21 -6.55 -0.35 -0.18
CA ALA A 21 -6.55 -1.16 1.02
C ALA A 21 -5.37 -0.80 1.95
N LEU A 22 -4.17 -0.64 1.41
CA LEU A 22 -3.00 -0.22 2.18
C LEU A 22 -3.20 1.18 2.76
N GLN A 23 -3.68 2.13 1.94
CA GLN A 23 -3.91 3.50 2.39
C GLN A 23 -4.86 3.56 3.60
N LEU A 24 -5.96 2.80 3.56
CA LEU A 24 -6.93 2.75 4.66
C LEU A 24 -6.33 2.13 5.92
N TYR A 25 -5.58 1.03 5.79
CA TYR A 25 -4.98 0.38 6.96
C TYR A 25 -3.88 1.25 7.59
N THR A 26 -3.03 1.87 6.76
CA THR A 26 -2.02 2.81 7.24
C THR A 26 -2.67 4.00 7.97
N LYS A 27 -3.75 4.57 7.42
CA LYS A 27 -4.51 5.63 8.10
C LYS A 27 -5.12 5.19 9.42
N TYR A 28 -5.62 3.96 9.50
CA TYR A 28 -6.11 3.37 10.74
C TYR A 28 -5.01 3.31 11.82
N LEU A 29 -3.81 2.86 11.49
CA LEU A 29 -2.69 2.84 12.45
C LEU A 29 -2.30 4.24 12.92
N ILE A 30 -2.24 5.22 12.01
CA ILE A 30 -1.98 6.62 12.37
C ILE A 30 -3.06 7.14 13.32
N TYR A 31 -4.33 6.92 12.97
CA TYR A 31 -5.47 7.31 13.79
C TYR A 31 -5.42 6.68 15.19
N ARG A 32 -5.00 5.41 15.31
CA ARG A 32 -4.85 4.76 16.62
C ARG A 32 -3.83 5.42 17.54
N LYS A 33 -2.75 6.00 17.00
CA LYS A 33 -1.72 6.68 17.81
C LYS A 33 -2.05 8.16 18.07
N LEU A 34 -2.69 8.85 17.11
CA LEU A 34 -2.87 10.31 17.15
C LEU A 34 -4.32 10.79 17.36
N GLY A 35 -5.32 9.93 17.17
CA GLY A 35 -6.74 10.32 17.16
C GLY A 35 -7.18 11.13 15.93
N ASP A 36 -6.28 11.31 14.95
CA ASP A 36 -6.53 11.93 13.66
C ASP A 36 -5.61 11.29 12.60
N PHE A 37 -5.88 11.49 11.31
CA PHE A 37 -5.04 11.00 10.22
C PHE A 37 -4.86 12.05 9.11
N PRO A 38 -3.70 12.07 8.44
CA PRO A 38 -3.45 12.96 7.31
C PRO A 38 -4.49 12.77 6.19
N LYS A 39 -5.02 13.88 5.66
CA LYS A 39 -5.95 13.87 4.51
C LYS A 39 -5.26 13.60 3.17
N THR A 40 -3.95 13.34 3.17
CA THR A 40 -3.19 12.94 1.97
C THR A 40 -3.61 11.56 1.46
N HIS A 41 -3.35 11.31 0.18
CA HIS A 41 -3.54 10.02 -0.47
C HIS A 41 -2.22 9.42 -0.99
N PHE A 42 -1.08 10.01 -0.64
CA PHE A 42 0.22 9.46 -0.99
C PHE A 42 0.56 8.36 0.03
N LEU A 43 0.54 7.11 -0.44
CA LEU A 43 0.78 5.92 0.38
C LEU A 43 2.17 5.94 1.05
N ARG A 44 3.22 6.35 0.33
CA ARG A 44 4.59 6.41 0.86
C ARG A 44 4.69 7.43 1.99
N ASP A 45 4.13 8.63 1.81
CA ASP A 45 4.08 9.64 2.87
C ASP A 45 3.34 9.13 4.12
N LEU A 46 2.24 8.38 3.94
CA LEU A 46 1.50 7.78 5.05
C LEU A 46 2.33 6.70 5.75
N LEU A 47 3.07 5.87 4.99
CA LEU A 47 3.93 4.83 5.55
C LEU A 47 5.15 5.40 6.28
N ASP A 48 5.75 6.47 5.75
CA ASP A 48 6.81 7.22 6.42
C ASP A 48 6.30 7.83 7.74
N LYS A 49 5.05 8.31 7.76
CA LYS A 49 4.43 8.77 9.01
C LYS A 49 4.23 7.64 10.00
N VAL A 50 3.87 6.44 9.56
CA VAL A 50 3.80 5.27 10.44
C VAL A 50 5.19 4.92 10.99
N LEU A 51 6.24 4.98 10.17
CA LEU A 51 7.62 4.77 10.62
C LEU A 51 8.05 5.80 11.68
N GLU A 52 7.67 7.07 11.52
CA GLU A 52 7.91 8.11 12.53
C GLU A 52 7.18 7.81 13.86
N LEU A 53 5.95 7.32 13.81
CA LEU A 53 5.10 7.10 14.98
C LEU A 53 5.38 5.80 15.73
N TYR A 54 5.73 4.73 15.02
CA TYR A 54 5.96 3.40 15.59
C TYR A 54 7.45 3.04 15.69
N GLY A 55 8.32 3.74 14.98
CA GLY A 55 9.74 3.42 14.87
C GLY A 55 10.04 2.25 13.93
N ALA A 56 11.31 1.91 13.80
CA ALA A 56 11.81 0.80 12.97
C ALA A 56 11.60 -0.57 13.62
N VAL A 57 10.34 -0.88 13.95
CA VAL A 57 9.90 -2.18 14.47
C VAL A 57 9.17 -2.96 13.37
N CYS A 58 8.96 -4.26 13.58
CA CYS A 58 8.26 -5.13 12.61
C CYS A 58 8.86 -5.12 11.20
N ASN A 59 10.15 -4.80 11.06
CA ASN A 59 10.88 -4.65 9.79
C ASN A 59 10.28 -3.59 8.84
N LEU A 60 9.59 -2.57 9.37
CA LEU A 60 8.95 -1.54 8.55
C LEU A 60 9.96 -0.79 7.66
N ASP A 61 11.09 -0.35 8.20
CA ASP A 61 12.10 0.40 7.46
C ASP A 61 12.71 -0.43 6.31
N ASP A 62 12.97 -1.70 6.56
CA ASP A 62 13.48 -2.65 5.58
C ASP A 62 12.45 -2.91 4.47
N PHE A 63 11.18 -3.09 4.84
CA PHE A 63 10.06 -3.22 3.90
C PHE A 63 9.96 -1.99 2.99
N LEU A 64 9.93 -0.77 3.56
CA LEU A 64 9.80 0.46 2.78
C LEU A 64 10.95 0.63 1.80
N ARG A 65 12.19 0.30 2.22
CA ARG A 65 13.37 0.35 1.35
C ARG A 65 13.27 -0.68 0.21
N ARG A 66 13.05 -1.96 0.53
CA ARG A 66 13.05 -3.06 -0.45
C ARG A 66 11.88 -3.01 -1.42
N ARG A 67 10.70 -2.57 -0.96
CA ARG A 67 9.47 -2.51 -1.77
C ARG A 67 9.18 -1.13 -2.34
N SER A 68 10.08 -0.16 -2.20
CA SER A 68 9.93 1.23 -2.68
C SER A 68 9.41 1.35 -4.11
N ALA A 69 9.95 0.57 -5.06
CA ALA A 69 9.49 0.57 -6.46
C ALA A 69 8.04 0.08 -6.61
N VAL A 70 7.65 -0.93 -5.83
CA VAL A 70 6.28 -1.48 -5.84
C VAL A 70 5.30 -0.51 -5.18
N LEU A 71 5.71 0.16 -4.10
CA LEU A 71 4.92 1.22 -3.47
C LEU A 71 4.69 2.39 -4.43
N ALA A 72 5.70 2.79 -5.20
CA ALA A 72 5.55 3.79 -6.25
C ALA A 72 4.60 3.34 -7.38
N LEU A 73 4.65 2.07 -7.79
CA LEU A 73 3.70 1.48 -8.74
C LEU A 73 2.25 1.55 -8.21
N LEU A 74 2.03 1.21 -6.95
CA LEU A 74 0.71 1.26 -6.32
C LEU A 74 0.16 2.69 -6.26
N GLU A 75 0.96 3.67 -5.82
CA GLU A 75 0.57 5.08 -5.86
C GLU A 75 0.26 5.57 -7.27
N HIS A 76 1.07 5.16 -8.25
CA HIS A 76 0.83 5.50 -9.65
C HIS A 76 -0.52 4.93 -10.10
N ALA A 77 -0.84 3.67 -9.79
CA ALA A 77 -2.12 3.05 -10.11
C ALA A 77 -3.31 3.84 -9.51
N TYR A 78 -3.18 4.37 -8.29
CA TYR A 78 -4.18 5.25 -7.70
C TYR A 78 -4.36 6.56 -8.48
N ILE A 79 -3.27 7.27 -8.76
CA ILE A 79 -3.30 8.56 -9.47
C ILE A 79 -3.84 8.37 -10.89
N THR A 80 -3.33 7.39 -11.63
CA THR A 80 -3.70 7.20 -13.04
C THR A 80 -5.13 6.72 -13.20
N SER A 81 -5.68 5.95 -12.27
CA SER A 81 -7.08 5.51 -12.33
C SER A 81 -8.08 6.67 -12.53
N ARG A 82 -7.69 7.89 -12.14
CA ARG A 82 -8.51 9.10 -12.22
C ARG A 82 -8.21 10.00 -13.42
N TYR A 83 -7.06 9.84 -14.07
CA TYR A 83 -6.57 10.86 -15.00
C TYR A 83 -5.98 10.31 -16.32
N LEU A 84 -5.49 9.06 -16.37
CA LEU A 84 -4.76 8.51 -17.54
C LEU A 84 -4.97 6.99 -17.69
N PRO A 85 -4.99 6.44 -18.93
CA PRO A 85 -5.07 5.00 -19.14
C PRO A 85 -3.74 4.33 -18.73
N PHE A 86 -3.68 3.84 -17.49
CA PHE A 86 -2.64 2.93 -17.02
C PHE A 86 -3.03 1.50 -17.35
N LYS A 87 -2.13 0.78 -18.03
CA LYS A 87 -2.29 -0.65 -18.32
C LYS A 87 -1.22 -1.41 -17.54
N ALA A 88 -1.66 -2.17 -16.54
CA ALA A 88 -0.80 -3.07 -15.82
C ALA A 88 -0.69 -4.41 -16.55
N ARG A 89 0.46 -5.04 -16.42
CA ARG A 89 0.67 -6.42 -16.86
C ARG A 89 0.49 -7.37 -15.69
N ARG A 90 0.47 -8.66 -16.00
CA ARG A 90 0.33 -9.71 -14.98
C ARG A 90 1.49 -9.69 -13.99
N GLU A 91 2.70 -9.42 -14.47
CA GLU A 91 3.91 -9.36 -13.64
C GLU A 91 3.83 -8.22 -12.62
N ASP A 92 3.26 -7.07 -13.02
CA ASP A 92 3.04 -5.93 -12.14
C ASP A 92 2.07 -6.32 -11.01
N TYR A 93 1.02 -7.08 -11.33
CA TYR A 93 0.08 -7.63 -10.36
C TYR A 93 0.74 -8.65 -9.40
N GLU A 94 1.54 -9.58 -9.91
CA GLU A 94 2.18 -10.61 -9.10
C GLU A 94 3.16 -10.00 -8.10
N VAL A 95 4.00 -9.07 -8.53
CA VAL A 95 4.94 -8.36 -7.65
C VAL A 95 4.21 -7.52 -6.61
N ALA A 96 3.12 -6.85 -7.00
CA ALA A 96 2.30 -6.08 -6.06
C ALA A 96 1.55 -6.94 -5.06
N ARG A 97 1.08 -8.12 -5.46
CA ARG A 97 0.47 -9.10 -4.55
C ARG A 97 1.46 -9.50 -3.47
N ASP A 98 2.67 -9.87 -3.86
CA ASP A 98 3.68 -10.34 -2.91
C ASP A 98 4.08 -9.21 -1.93
N ALA A 99 4.17 -7.96 -2.42
CA ALA A 99 4.40 -6.80 -1.57
C ALA A 99 3.21 -6.50 -0.65
N LEU A 100 1.97 -6.73 -1.09
CA LEU A 100 0.77 -6.55 -0.27
C LEU A 100 0.71 -7.56 0.87
N GLU A 101 1.03 -8.83 0.61
CA GLU A 101 1.08 -9.87 1.65
C GLU A 101 2.10 -9.51 2.73
N GLU A 102 3.31 -9.13 2.31
CA GLU A 102 4.36 -8.66 3.23
C GLU A 102 3.92 -7.41 4.01
N ALA A 103 3.30 -6.44 3.34
CA ALA A 103 2.79 -5.23 3.98
C ALA A 103 1.75 -5.55 5.06
N LEU A 104 0.82 -6.48 4.80
CA LEU A 104 -0.20 -6.88 5.79
C LEU A 104 0.43 -7.53 7.02
N ASP A 105 1.54 -8.26 6.87
CA ASP A 105 2.26 -8.83 8.01
C ASP A 105 2.93 -7.75 8.84
N VAL A 106 3.60 -6.79 8.19
CA VAL A 106 4.20 -5.61 8.85
C VAL A 106 3.13 -4.80 9.60
N LEU A 107 2.04 -4.44 8.94
CA LEU A 107 0.98 -3.61 9.53
C LEU A 107 0.25 -4.32 10.69
N ARG A 108 0.02 -5.65 10.60
CA ARG A 108 -0.58 -6.43 11.70
C ARG A 108 0.34 -6.55 12.91
N CYS A 109 1.65 -6.70 12.66
CA CYS A 109 2.65 -6.67 13.74
C CYS A 109 2.63 -5.32 14.46
N LEU A 110 2.58 -4.20 13.71
CA LEU A 110 2.48 -2.85 14.28
C LEU A 110 1.17 -2.63 15.05
N GLU A 111 0.06 -3.16 14.55
CA GLU A 111 -1.25 -3.07 15.22
C GLU A 111 -1.24 -3.67 16.63
N SER A 112 -0.40 -4.70 16.83
CA SER A 112 -0.23 -5.43 18.09
C SER A 112 0.83 -4.83 19.01
N SER A 113 1.46 -3.71 18.63
CA SER A 113 2.56 -3.03 19.34
C SER A 113 2.18 -1.75 20.07
#